data_AF-A0A519KXC9-F1
#
_entry.id   AF-A0A519KXC9-F1
#
_cell.length_a   1.000
_cell.length_b   1.000
_cell.length_c   1.000
_cell.angle_alpha   90.00
_cell.angle_beta   90.00
_cell.angle_gamma   90.00
#
_symmetry.space_group_name_H-M   'P 1'
#
loop_
_entity.id
_entity.type
_entity.pdbx_description
1 polymer ?
#
loop_
_entity_poly.entity_id
_entity_poly.type
_entity_poly.pdbx_seq_one_letter_code
_entity_poly.pdbx_strand_id
1 'polypeptide(L)' 'MSLDHTHVRPWRHIERRKSRQIMVGNVPVGGDAPITVQSMTNTPTSDAAATIDQI' A
#
# COMPACT_ATOMS: atom_id res chain seq x y z
N MET A 1 -3.86 16.14 26.14
CA MET A 1 -4.17 17.03 25.00
C MET A 1 -4.55 16.13 23.83
N SER A 2 -5.81 16.18 23.42
CA SER A 2 -6.40 15.27 22.44
C SER A 2 -5.70 15.40 21.09
N LEU A 3 -5.06 14.33 20.62
CA LEU A 3 -4.54 14.21 19.25
C LEU A 3 -5.70 13.93 18.28
N ASP A 4 -6.75 14.73 18.38
CA ASP A 4 -7.87 14.65 17.46
C ASP A 4 -7.56 15.49 16.21
N HIS A 5 -6.89 14.85 15.26
CA HIS A 5 -6.59 15.44 13.95
C HIS A 5 -7.84 15.59 13.07
N THR A 6 -8.99 15.03 13.47
CA THR A 6 -10.23 15.05 12.67
C THR A 6 -10.92 16.41 12.71
N HIS A 7 -10.74 17.21 13.76
CA HIS A 7 -11.27 18.59 13.82
C HIS A 7 -10.68 19.51 12.74
N VAL A 8 -9.40 19.32 12.38
CA VAL A 8 -8.73 20.17 11.38
C VAL A 8 -9.09 19.76 9.95
N ARG A 9 -9.32 18.47 9.71
CA ARG A 9 -9.68 17.92 8.39
C ARG A 9 -10.62 16.72 8.59
N PRO A 10 -11.94 16.94 8.62
CA PRO A 10 -12.93 15.89 8.88
C PRO A 10 -12.82 14.68 7.94
N TRP A 11 -12.36 14.91 6.70
CA TRP A 11 -12.13 13.87 5.69
C TRP A 11 -10.87 13.01 5.91
N ARG A 12 -10.05 13.30 6.94
CA ARG A 12 -8.90 12.45 7.32
C ARG A 12 -9.31 11.22 8.12
N HIS A 13 -10.53 11.18 8.65
CA HIS A 13 -11.06 9.95 9.22
C HIS A 13 -11.39 8.99 8.07
N ILE A 14 -10.59 7.93 7.93
CA ILE A 14 -10.73 6.94 6.86
C ILE A 14 -11.23 5.64 7.49
N GLU A 15 -12.51 5.34 7.26
CA GLU A 15 -13.05 4.00 7.52
C GLU A 15 -12.70 3.08 6.35
N ARG A 16 -11.80 2.12 6.59
CA ARG A 16 -11.45 1.14 5.56
C ARG A 16 -12.59 0.16 5.34
N ARG A 17 -12.90 -0.11 4.07
CA ARG A 17 -13.84 -1.18 3.69
C ARG A 17 -13.39 -2.52 4.28
N LYS A 18 -14.32 -3.23 4.93
CA LYS A 18 -14.12 -4.64 5.34
C LYS A 18 -13.87 -5.51 4.11
N SER A 19 -12.71 -6.16 4.07
CA SER A 19 -12.27 -6.98 2.95
C SER A 19 -11.65 -8.28 3.46
N ARG A 20 -11.66 -9.32 2.63
CA ARG A 20 -10.92 -10.56 2.91
C ARG A 20 -9.43 -10.26 2.85
N GLN A 21 -8.66 -10.75 3.82
CA GLN A 21 -7.20 -10.74 3.75
C GLN A 21 -6.70 -11.82 2.78
N ILE A 22 -5.74 -11.47 1.93
CA ILE A 22 -5.00 -12.39 1.06
C ILE A 22 -3.50 -12.23 1.28
N MET A 23 -2.71 -13.19 0.78
CA MET A 23 -1.24 -13.13 0.81
C MET A 23 -0.69 -12.94 -0.60
N VAL A 24 0.20 -11.96 -0.78
CA VAL A 24 1.00 -11.76 -2.00
C VAL A 24 2.45 -12.10 -1.65
N GLY A 25 2.87 -13.33 -1.96
CA GLY A 25 4.08 -13.90 -1.36
C GLY A 25 3.95 -13.91 0.17
N ASN A 26 4.88 -13.24 0.86
CA ASN A 26 4.87 -13.12 2.32
C ASN A 26 4.18 -11.83 2.83
N VAL A 27 3.57 -11.03 1.94
CA VAL A 27 2.95 -9.75 2.29
C VAL A 27 1.43 -9.90 2.44
N PRO A 28 0.83 -9.58 3.61
CA PRO A 28 -0.62 -9.59 3.78
C PRO A 28 -1.26 -8.34 3.17
N VAL A 29 -2.36 -8.52 2.43
CA VAL A 29 -3.12 -7.43 1.77
C VAL A 29 -4.61 -7.55 2.10
N GLY A 30 -5.23 -6.44 2.50
CA GLY A 30 -6.65 -6.38 2.87
C GLY A 30 -6.90 -6.77 4.33
N GLY A 31 -8.17 -6.86 4.72
CA GLY A 31 -8.56 -7.07 6.12
C GLY A 31 -7.99 -5.99 7.04
N ASP A 32 -7.44 -6.43 8.17
CA ASP A 32 -6.83 -5.56 9.19
C ASP A 32 -5.33 -5.30 8.95
N ALA A 33 -4.74 -5.87 7.88
CA ALA A 33 -3.36 -5.61 7.51
C ALA A 33 -3.16 -4.13 7.11
N PRO A 34 -1.98 -3.52 7.35
CA PRO A 34 -1.66 -2.16 6.90
C PRO A 34 -1.88 -1.95 5.39
N ILE A 35 -2.09 -0.70 4.97
CA ILE A 35 -2.17 -0.37 3.53
C ILE A 35 -0.78 -0.56 2.92
N THR A 36 -0.65 -1.52 2.02
CA THR A 36 0.61 -1.81 1.32
C THR A 36 0.89 -0.79 0.23
N VAL A 37 2.16 -0.43 0.05
CA VAL A 37 2.64 0.37 -1.08
C VAL A 37 3.07 -0.57 -2.21
N GLN A 38 2.71 -0.23 -3.44
CA GLN A 38 3.16 -0.93 -4.65
C GLN A 38 3.68 0.09 -5.67
N SER A 39 4.59 -0.36 -6.52
CA SER A 39 5.13 0.37 -7.65
C SER A 39 5.21 -0.55 -8.88
N MET A 40 5.68 -0.01 -10.00
CA MET A 40 5.87 -0.73 -11.25
C MET A 40 7.17 -0.25 -11.91
N THR A 41 7.94 -1.17 -12.47
CA THR A 41 9.15 -0.83 -13.24
C THR A 41 8.78 -0.16 -14.56
N ASN A 42 9.70 0.62 -15.11
CA ASN A 42 9.53 1.30 -16.40
C ASN A 42 10.63 0.94 -17.43
N THR A 43 11.53 0.03 -17.07
CA THR A 43 12.48 -0.58 -18.00
C THR A 43 11.78 -1.61 -18.91
N PRO A 44 12.28 -1.86 -20.14
CA PRO A 44 11.79 -2.96 -20.95
C PRO A 44 11.95 -4.29 -20.22
N THR A 45 10.87 -5.04 -20.01
CA THR A 45 10.89 -6.28 -19.22
C THR A 45 11.84 -7.35 -19.79
N SER A 46 12.08 -7.33 -21.10
CA SER A 46 13.04 -8.23 -21.74
C SER A 46 14.50 -7.91 -21.39
N ASP A 47 14.79 -6.69 -20.94
CA ASP A 47 16.09 -6.32 -20.38
C ASP A 47 16.12 -6.66 -18.88
N ALA A 48 16.63 -7.86 -18.60
CA ALA A 48 16.69 -8.38 -17.24
C ALA A 48 17.61 -7.54 -16.34
N ALA A 49 18.73 -7.03 -16.86
CA ALA A 49 19.70 -6.28 -16.06
C ALA A 49 19.10 -4.93 -15.62
N ALA A 50 18.57 -4.16 -16.56
CA ALA A 50 17.96 -2.87 -16.25
C ALA A 50 16.77 -3.00 -15.28
N THR A 51 15.96 -4.04 -15.42
CA THR A 51 14.79 -4.27 -14.56
C THR A 51 15.18 -4.64 -13.13
N ILE A 52 16.26 -5.41 -12.97
CA ILE A 52 16.79 -5.75 -11.64
C ILE A 52 17.39 -4.51 -10.98
N ASP A 53 18.14 -3.68 -11.70
CA ASP A 53 18.75 -2.46 -11.15
C ASP A 53 17.71 -1.45 -10.65
N GLN A 54 16.47 -1.51 -11.14
CA GLN A 54 15.38 -0.62 -10.72
C GLN A 54 14.67 -1.07 -9.43
N ILE A 55 14.71 -2.36 -9.07
CA ILE A 55 13.95 -2.96 -7.97
C ILE A 55 14.81 -3.05 -6.70
#